data_AF-A0A3C0EL15-F1
#
_entry.id   AF-A0A3C0EL15-F1
#
_cell.length_a   1.000
_cell.length_b   1.000
_cell.length_c   1.000
_cell.angle_alpha   90.00
_cell.angle_beta   90.00
_cell.angle_gamma   90.00
#
_symmetry.space_group_name_H-M   'P 1'
#
loop_
_entity.id
_entity.type
_entity.pdbx_description
1 polymer ?
#
loop_
_entity_poly.entity_id
_entity_poly.type
_entity_poly.pdbx_seq_one_letter_code
_entity_poly.pdbx_strand_id
1 'polypeptide(L)'
;MTAKTAVNLDIGHTGKDQTHLDAFGSFEDGPYDLSLWFDVSTRKRPMELEIGSGKGTFLVNQSPEHPDINYIGVEYAKAYWRHAADRIRRHSRENVRMVHAEAG
;
A
#
# COMPACT_ATOMS: atom_id res chain seq x y z
N MET A 1 -13.54 -24.86 22.94
CA MET A 1 -12.65 -24.32 21.87
C MET A 1 -13.43 -23.27 21.11
N THR A 2 -13.23 -21.99 21.41
CA THR A 2 -13.92 -20.90 20.71
C THR A 2 -13.16 -20.62 19.42
N ALA A 3 -13.82 -20.77 18.27
CA ALA A 3 -13.25 -20.38 16.99
C ALA A 3 -12.85 -18.90 17.07
N LYS A 4 -11.57 -18.59 16.87
CA LYS A 4 -11.13 -17.22 16.58
C LYS A 4 -11.86 -16.81 15.32
N THR A 5 -12.84 -15.91 15.43
CA THR A 5 -13.44 -15.26 14.27
C THR A 5 -12.31 -14.71 13.42
N ALA A 6 -12.12 -15.28 12.23
CA ALA A 6 -11.18 -14.73 11.27
C ALA A 6 -11.65 -13.31 10.94
N VAL A 7 -10.87 -12.32 11.36
CA VAL A 7 -11.14 -10.92 10.98
C VAL A 7 -11.05 -10.86 9.47
N ASN A 8 -12.16 -10.54 8.81
CA ASN A 8 -12.18 -10.37 7.37
C ASN A 8 -11.51 -9.03 7.03
N LEU A 9 -10.22 -9.08 6.69
CA LEU A 9 -9.44 -7.91 6.31
C LEU A 9 -9.66 -7.60 4.83
N ASP A 10 -10.07 -6.35 4.55
CA ASP A 10 -10.32 -5.82 3.21
C ASP A 10 -9.21 -4.86 2.79
N ILE A 11 -8.44 -5.26 1.79
CA ILE A 11 -7.32 -4.49 1.25
C ILE A 11 -7.74 -3.42 0.23
N GLY A 12 -8.98 -3.47 -0.28
CA GLY A 12 -9.54 -2.51 -1.24
C GLY A 12 -8.63 -2.18 -2.43
N HIS A 13 -8.72 -0.94 -2.93
CA HIS A 13 -7.81 -0.39 -3.94
C HIS A 13 -6.43 -0.01 -3.38
N THR A 14 -6.32 0.05 -2.05
CA THR A 14 -5.13 0.42 -1.28
C THR A 14 -4.03 -0.64 -1.38
N GLY A 15 -4.38 -1.91 -1.23
CA GLY A 15 -3.43 -3.02 -1.29
C GLY A 15 -3.11 -3.44 -2.72
N LYS A 16 -1.82 -3.57 -3.04
CA LYS A 16 -1.28 -4.13 -4.27
C LYS A 16 -0.51 -5.41 -3.92
N ASP A 17 -0.91 -6.54 -4.50
CA ASP A 17 -0.19 -7.80 -4.39
C ASP A 17 0.56 -8.12 -5.69
N GLN A 18 1.19 -9.30 -5.76
CA GLN A 18 1.94 -9.71 -6.95
C GLN A 18 1.10 -9.69 -8.22
N THR A 19 -0.17 -10.11 -8.16
CA THR A 19 -1.09 -10.07 -9.31
C THR A 19 -1.26 -8.66 -9.85
N HIS A 20 -1.30 -7.67 -8.95
CA HIS A 20 -1.37 -6.27 -9.35
C HIS A 20 -0.08 -5.80 -10.02
N LEU A 21 1.08 -6.24 -9.52
CA LEU A 21 2.39 -5.88 -10.10
C LEU A 21 2.56 -6.49 -11.49
N ASP A 22 2.21 -7.77 -11.65
CA ASP A 22 2.30 -8.50 -12.92
C ASP A 22 1.46 -7.85 -14.03
N ALA A 23 0.37 -7.16 -13.66
CA ALA A 23 -0.49 -6.45 -14.61
C ALA A 23 0.20 -5.22 -15.27
N PHE A 24 1.32 -4.74 -14.72
CA PHE A 24 2.10 -3.63 -15.29
C PHE A 24 3.26 -4.10 -16.16
N GLY A 25 3.36 -5.40 -16.44
CA GLY A 25 4.45 -5.99 -17.22
C GLY A 25 5.61 -6.45 -16.34
N SER A 26 6.67 -6.91 -16.98
CA SER A 26 7.88 -7.32 -16.29
C SER A 26 8.83 -6.14 -16.09
N PHE A 27 9.75 -6.24 -15.13
CA PHE A 27 10.81 -5.24 -14.98
C PHE A 27 11.70 -5.13 -16.24
N GLU A 28 11.74 -6.17 -17.08
CA GLU A 28 12.49 -6.14 -18.34
C GLU A 28 11.81 -5.25 -19.40
N ASP A 29 10.51 -4.99 -19.28
CA ASP A 29 9.77 -4.07 -20.15
C ASP A 29 10.02 -2.59 -19.78
N GLY A 30 10.69 -2.35 -18.64
CA GLY A 30 11.02 -1.03 -18.12
C GLY A 30 10.63 -0.87 -16.63
N PRO A 31 11.06 0.24 -16.00
CA PRO A 31 10.68 0.51 -14.61
C PRO A 31 9.16 0.76 -14.50
N TYR A 32 8.57 0.22 -13.43
CA TYR A 32 7.17 0.49 -13.11
C TYR A 32 6.92 1.99 -12.86
N ASP A 33 5.95 2.58 -13.55
CA ASP A 33 5.44 3.91 -13.21
C ASP A 33 4.44 3.82 -12.04
N LEU A 34 4.97 3.93 -10.83
CA LEU A 34 4.21 3.85 -9.58
C LEU A 34 3.19 4.99 -9.42
N SER A 35 3.34 6.08 -10.19
CA SER A 35 2.39 7.20 -10.13
C SER A 35 0.99 6.78 -10.61
N LEU A 36 0.92 5.79 -11.50
CA LEU A 36 -0.34 5.25 -12.04
C LEU A 36 -1.23 4.58 -10.98
N TRP A 37 -0.71 4.34 -9.79
CA TRP A 37 -1.48 3.78 -8.68
C TRP A 37 -2.34 4.82 -7.96
N PHE A 38 -2.13 6.09 -8.25
CA PHE A 38 -2.84 7.24 -7.69
C PHE A 38 -3.75 7.88 -8.74
N ASP A 39 -4.72 8.66 -8.27
CA ASP A 39 -5.66 9.34 -9.15
C ASP A 39 -4.97 10.32 -10.10
N VAL A 40 -5.55 10.54 -11.27
CA VAL A 40 -4.99 11.42 -12.31
C VAL A 40 -4.70 12.84 -11.79
N SER A 41 -5.50 13.32 -10.85
CA SER A 41 -5.34 14.64 -10.21
C SER A 41 -4.20 14.69 -9.17
N THR A 42 -3.76 13.55 -8.65
CA THR A 42 -2.79 13.47 -7.53
C THR A 42 -1.52 12.70 -7.87
N ARG A 43 -1.47 11.97 -8.99
CA ARG A 43 -0.30 11.18 -9.41
C ARG A 43 0.99 11.98 -9.64
N LYS A 44 0.90 13.30 -9.82
CA LYS A 44 2.08 14.17 -9.98
C LYS A 44 2.69 14.65 -8.66
N ARG A 45 2.11 14.28 -7.52
CA ARG A 45 2.63 14.62 -6.20
C ARG A 45 3.98 13.92 -5.98
N PRO A 46 4.89 14.53 -5.18
CA PRO A 46 6.08 13.84 -4.71
C PRO A 46 5.68 12.53 -4.00
N MET A 47 6.59 11.56 -4.03
CA MET A 47 6.35 10.24 -3.47
C MET A 47 7.40 9.89 -2.42
N GLU A 48 6.94 9.33 -1.31
CA GLU A 48 7.80 8.77 -0.26
C GLU A 48 7.55 7.26 -0.11
N LEU A 49 8.64 6.52 0.13
CA LEU A 49 8.63 5.06 0.25
C LEU A 49 9.02 4.65 1.67
N GLU A 50 8.22 3.78 2.28
CA GLU A 50 8.55 3.11 3.54
C GLU A 50 8.77 1.61 3.28
N ILE A 51 10.00 1.13 3.52
CA ILE A 51 10.34 -0.29 3.47
C ILE A 51 10.21 -0.87 4.89
N GLY A 52 9.45 -1.96 5.03
CA GLY A 52 9.18 -2.54 6.35
C GLY A 52 8.14 -1.74 7.14
N SER A 53 7.06 -1.34 6.47
CA SER A 53 5.98 -0.52 7.05
C SER A 53 5.20 -1.21 8.19
N GLY A 54 5.38 -2.52 8.38
CA GLY A 54 4.75 -3.29 9.43
C GLY A 54 3.22 -3.18 9.37
N LYS A 55 2.62 -2.65 10.45
CA LYS A 55 1.16 -2.46 10.56
C LYS A 55 0.70 -1.08 10.04
N GLY A 56 1.55 -0.34 9.35
CA GLY A 56 1.25 0.95 8.73
C GLY A 56 1.03 2.11 9.71
N THR A 57 1.52 2.02 10.95
CA THR A 57 1.28 3.07 11.97
C THR A 57 1.86 4.42 11.54
N PHE A 58 3.08 4.42 10.98
CA PHE A 58 3.70 5.64 10.49
C PHE A 58 2.85 6.26 9.36
N LEU A 59 2.54 5.49 8.31
CA LEU A 59 1.74 5.97 7.17
C LEU A 59 0.37 6.50 7.57
N VAL A 60 -0.34 5.82 8.49
CA VAL A 60 -1.66 6.28 8.97
C VAL A 60 -1.59 7.66 9.62
N ASN A 61 -0.49 7.95 10.32
CA ASN A 61 -0.29 9.19 11.06
C ASN A 61 0.33 10.30 10.19
N GLN A 62 1.27 9.96 9.31
CA GLN A 62 2.02 10.93 8.51
C GLN A 62 1.25 11.41 7.28
N SER A 63 0.52 10.51 6.61
CA SER A 63 -0.22 10.84 5.39
C SER A 63 -1.25 11.98 5.50
N PRO A 64 -1.98 12.18 6.62
CA PRO A 64 -2.86 13.35 6.75
C PRO A 64 -2.13 14.66 7.02
N GLU A 65 -0.92 14.63 7.60
CA GLU A 65 -0.10 15.84 7.85
C GLU A 65 0.49 16.39 6.53
N HIS A 66 0.69 15.51 5.56
CA HIS A 66 1.23 15.83 4.23
C HIS A 66 0.33 15.29 3.12
N PRO A 67 -0.88 15.84 2.93
CA PRO A 67 -1.84 15.36 1.93
C PRO A 67 -1.38 15.61 0.49
N ASP A 68 -0.36 16.44 0.30
CA ASP A 68 0.31 16.76 -0.95
C ASP A 68 1.44 15.77 -1.31
N ILE A 69 1.76 14.82 -0.43
CA ILE A 69 2.69 13.72 -0.68
C ILE A 69 1.92 12.42 -0.87
N ASN A 70 2.33 11.61 -1.84
CA ASN A 70 1.85 10.24 -2.02
C ASN A 70 2.82 9.26 -1.33
N TYR A 71 2.30 8.25 -0.66
CA TYR A 71 3.08 7.28 0.09
C TYR A 71 2.91 5.88 -0.47
N ILE A 72 4.03 5.14 -0.52
CA ILE A 72 4.04 3.69 -0.77
C ILE A 72 4.64 3.00 0.44
N GLY A 73 3.90 2.08 1.03
CA GLY A 73 4.40 1.17 2.07
C GLY A 73 4.67 -0.20 1.48
N VAL A 74 5.88 -0.73 1.66
CA VAL A 74 6.23 -2.12 1.30
C VAL A 74 6.29 -2.95 2.57
N GLU A 75 5.64 -4.12 2.55
CA GLU A 75 5.65 -5.06 3.66
C GLU A 75 5.61 -6.50 3.15
N TYR A 76 6.60 -7.29 3.56
CA TYR A 76 6.75 -8.69 3.17
C TYR A 76 5.82 -9.61 3.96
N ALA A 77 5.65 -9.37 5.26
CA ALA A 77 4.80 -10.22 6.08
C ALA A 77 3.34 -10.02 5.69
N LYS A 78 2.79 -10.94 4.88
CA LYS A 78 1.41 -10.90 4.35
C LYS A 78 0.35 -10.52 5.39
N ALA A 79 0.47 -11.04 6.62
CA ALA A 79 -0.46 -10.71 7.69
C ALA A 79 -0.41 -9.23 8.11
N TYR A 80 0.79 -8.65 8.14
CA TYR A 80 0.99 -7.24 8.47
C TYR A 80 0.62 -6.34 7.29
N TRP A 81 0.98 -6.70 6.06
CA TRP A 81 0.52 -5.99 4.87
C TRP A 81 -1.01 -5.93 4.79
N ARG A 82 -1.72 -7.05 4.94
CA ARG A 82 -3.20 -7.08 4.92
C ARG A 82 -3.79 -6.18 6.00
N HIS A 83 -3.21 -6.22 7.20
CA HIS A 83 -3.65 -5.38 8.32
C HIS A 83 -3.39 -3.90 8.03
N ALA A 84 -2.22 -3.55 7.50
CA ALA A 84 -1.87 -2.18 7.15
C ALA A 84 -2.78 -1.64 6.04
N ALA A 85 -3.01 -2.40 4.97
CA ALA A 85 -3.89 -2.00 3.88
C ALA A 85 -5.33 -1.77 4.35
N ASP A 86 -5.92 -2.69 5.12
CA ASP A 86 -7.25 -2.50 5.70
C ASP A 86 -7.30 -1.29 6.66
N ARG A 87 -6.26 -1.12 7.48
CA ARG A 87 -6.17 0.02 8.39
C ARG A 87 -6.11 1.34 7.63
N ILE A 88 -5.28 1.44 6.60
CA ILE A 88 -5.15 2.62 5.73
C ILE A 88 -6.49 2.96 5.06
N ARG A 89 -7.16 1.95 4.50
CA ARG A 89 -8.49 2.07 3.90
C ARG A 89 -9.53 2.59 4.90
N ARG A 90 -9.58 2.03 6.11
CA ARG A 90 -10.51 2.46 7.18
C ARG A 90 -10.26 3.88 7.70
N HIS A 91 -9.06 4.42 7.51
CA HIS A 91 -8.75 5.82 7.83
C HIS A 91 -8.86 6.76 6.61
N SER A 92 -9.35 6.25 5.47
CA SER A 92 -9.55 7.01 4.22
C SER A 92 -8.28 7.73 3.76
N ARG A 93 -7.12 7.06 3.83
CA ARG A 93 -5.85 7.65 3.37
C ARG A 93 -5.65 7.37 1.88
N GLU A 94 -6.28 8.20 1.06
CA GLU A 94 -6.26 8.05 -0.40
C GLU A 94 -4.88 8.30 -1.02
N ASN A 95 -4.00 9.01 -0.32
CA ASN A 95 -2.61 9.23 -0.72
C ASN A 95 -1.65 8.12 -0.24
N VAL A 96 -2.15 6.95 0.16
CA VAL A 96 -1.30 5.80 0.56
C VAL A 96 -1.65 4.56 -0.27
N ARG A 97 -0.63 3.82 -0.70
CA ARG A 97 -0.75 2.47 -1.28
C ARG A 97 0.16 1.49 -0.55
N MET A 98 -0.30 0.26 -0.36
CA MET A 98 0.41 -0.79 0.35
C MET A 98 0.79 -1.91 -0.61
N VAL A 99 2.07 -2.22 -0.75
CA VAL A 99 2.59 -3.26 -1.63
C VAL A 99 3.04 -4.47 -0.80
N HIS A 100 2.60 -5.66 -1.20
CA HIS A 100 3.12 -6.92 -0.70
C HIS A 100 4.21 -7.42 -1.62
N ALA A 101 5.46 -7.18 -1.25
CA ALA A 101 6.64 -7.62 -2.01
C ALA A 101 7.78 -7.98 -1.05
N GLU A 102 8.65 -8.89 -1.47
CA GLU A 102 10.00 -8.98 -0.90
C GLU A 102 10.80 -7.76 -1.35
N ALA A 103 11.60 -7.19 -0.44
CA ALA A 103 12.50 -6.09 -0.75
C ALA A 103 13.82 -6.59 -1.39
N GLY A 104 13.78 -7.73 -2.09
CA GLY A 104 14.93 -8.47 -2.60
C GLY A 104 15.24 -8.20 -4.07
#